data_AF-A0A0S4TP89-F1
#
_entry.id   AF-A0A0S4TP89-F1
#
_cell.length_a   1.000
_cell.length_b   1.000
_cell.length_c   1.000
_cell.angle_alpha   90.00
_cell.angle_beta   90.00
_cell.angle_gamma   90.00
#
_symmetry.space_group_name_H-M   'P 1'
#
loop_
_entity.id
_entity.type
_entity.pdbx_description
1 polymer ?
#
loop_
_entity_poly.entity_id
_entity_poly.type
_entity_poly.pdbx_seq_one_letter_code
_entity_poly.pdbx_strand_id
1 'polypeptide(L)'
;MSHSSPLGNINNGPKGGVIGAARNQDLRSCIDGLRTWHDSHPQHALAIVKMELKAGLLNSPASLGDLISGISGGGAAARIPAASIFKPSDLMCFNASSCTSRYATPEEAARAGNWPTLASLRGKFMFMMVPCTVSDSGPRTYAAALRTGQAQLVFPAVFANATTASADPRLSYYTGDDAASHPAFDGRPFVAYDAPGCGFGAISRPVRRFR
;
A
#
# COMPACT_ATOMS: atom_id res chain seq x y z
N MET A 1 -13.48 3.22 -11.29
CA MET A 1 -13.66 3.10 -9.83
C MET A 1 -15.10 2.73 -9.55
N SER A 2 -15.35 1.44 -9.33
CA SER A 2 -16.70 0.92 -9.14
C SER A 2 -16.64 -0.39 -8.38
N HIS A 3 -17.72 -0.70 -7.65
CA HIS A 3 -17.87 -2.00 -7.00
C HIS A 3 -18.28 -3.07 -8.02
N SER A 4 -19.28 -2.81 -8.86
CA SER A 4 -19.91 -3.86 -9.70
C SER A 4 -19.83 -3.60 -11.21
N SER A 5 -19.49 -2.38 -11.63
CA SER A 5 -19.45 -2.02 -13.06
C SER A 5 -18.00 -1.87 -13.53
N PRO A 6 -17.46 -2.82 -14.31
CA PRO A 6 -16.08 -2.76 -14.77
C PRO A 6 -15.83 -1.66 -15.82
N LEU A 7 -16.89 -1.16 -16.47
CA LEU A 7 -16.81 -0.19 -17.55
C LEU A 7 -17.16 1.25 -17.11
N GLY A 8 -17.56 1.44 -15.85
CA GLY A 8 -18.04 2.72 -15.34
C GLY A 8 -17.37 3.17 -14.04
N ASN A 9 -17.56 4.44 -13.71
CA ASN A 9 -17.26 4.98 -12.39
C ASN A 9 -18.56 5.12 -11.61
N ILE A 10 -18.68 4.44 -10.48
CA ILE A 10 -19.81 4.54 -9.56
C ILE A 10 -19.24 4.71 -8.17
N ASN A 11 -19.07 5.96 -7.74
CA ASN A 11 -18.38 6.32 -6.52
C ASN A 11 -18.68 7.78 -6.14
N ASN A 12 -18.29 8.17 -4.93
CA ASN A 12 -18.41 9.54 -4.43
C ASN A 12 -17.21 10.44 -4.72
N GLY A 13 -16.26 9.99 -5.55
CA GLY A 13 -15.10 10.77 -5.98
C GLY A 13 -15.52 12.03 -6.74
N PRO A 14 -15.08 13.22 -6.31
CA PRO A 14 -15.51 14.49 -6.90
C PRO A 14 -14.72 14.84 -8.16
N LYS A 15 -15.35 15.53 -9.11
CA LYS A 15 -14.73 16.06 -10.33
C LYS A 15 -13.59 17.02 -10.00
N GLY A 16 -12.39 16.71 -10.48
CA GLY A 16 -11.19 17.52 -10.28
C GLY A 16 -10.79 17.68 -8.81
N GLY A 17 -11.21 16.78 -7.92
CA GLY A 17 -10.93 16.87 -6.49
C GLY A 17 -11.73 17.93 -5.73
N VAL A 18 -12.70 18.59 -6.37
CA VAL A 18 -13.47 19.68 -5.75
C VAL A 18 -14.61 19.11 -4.89
N ILE A 19 -14.49 19.21 -3.56
CA ILE A 19 -15.51 18.72 -2.63
C ILE A 19 -16.88 19.33 -2.96
N GLY A 20 -17.89 18.48 -3.13
CA GLY A 20 -19.25 18.88 -3.54
C GLY A 20 -19.49 18.93 -5.06
N ALA A 21 -18.46 18.78 -5.89
CA ALA A 21 -18.63 18.68 -7.34
C ALA A 21 -19.26 17.36 -7.79
N ALA A 22 -19.52 17.25 -9.09
CA ALA A 22 -20.07 16.04 -9.71
C ALA A 22 -19.28 14.78 -9.32
N ARG A 23 -20.01 13.72 -8.95
CA ARG A 23 -19.47 12.44 -8.48
C ARG A 23 -19.14 11.50 -9.64
N ASN A 24 -18.85 10.23 -9.36
CA ASN A 24 -18.64 9.17 -10.35
C ASN A 24 -17.42 9.42 -11.24
N GLN A 25 -16.29 9.77 -10.63
CA GLN A 25 -15.05 10.06 -11.33
C GLN A 25 -14.06 8.90 -11.27
N ASP A 26 -12.98 8.99 -12.03
CA ASP A 26 -11.92 7.98 -12.02
C ASP A 26 -11.05 8.06 -10.76
N LEU A 27 -10.13 7.08 -10.61
CA LEU A 27 -9.25 6.99 -9.45
C LEU A 27 -8.41 8.26 -9.26
N ARG A 28 -7.97 8.87 -10.36
CA ARG A 28 -7.17 10.09 -10.36
C ARG A 28 -7.92 11.22 -9.67
N SER A 29 -9.17 11.45 -10.07
CA SER A 29 -10.02 12.49 -9.48
C SER A 29 -10.35 12.22 -8.01
N CYS A 30 -10.48 10.94 -7.62
CA CYS A 30 -10.64 10.58 -6.21
C CYS A 30 -9.39 10.96 -5.38
N ILE A 31 -8.18 10.75 -5.91
CA ILE A 31 -6.94 11.14 -5.25
C ILE A 31 -6.79 12.67 -5.20
N ASP A 32 -7.21 13.38 -6.24
CA ASP A 32 -7.29 14.84 -6.19
C ASP A 32 -8.22 15.30 -5.04
N GLY A 33 -9.30 14.55 -4.76
CA GLY A 33 -10.16 14.81 -3.59
C GLY A 33 -9.44 14.61 -2.25
N LEU A 34 -8.61 13.57 -2.14
CA LEU A 34 -7.76 13.34 -0.96
C LEU A 34 -6.76 14.49 -0.76
N ARG A 35 -6.20 15.02 -1.84
CA ARG A 35 -5.33 16.20 -1.81
C ARG A 35 -6.06 17.43 -1.26
N THR A 36 -7.22 17.77 -1.83
CA THR A 36 -8.03 18.90 -1.37
C THR A 36 -8.38 18.77 0.12
N TRP A 37 -8.71 17.56 0.58
CA TRP A 37 -8.97 17.32 1.99
C TRP A 37 -7.71 17.45 2.85
N HIS A 38 -6.56 16.93 2.41
CA HIS A 38 -5.28 17.05 3.10
C HIS A 38 -4.89 18.52 3.32
N ASP A 39 -5.10 19.39 2.32
CA ASP A 39 -4.74 20.81 2.40
C ASP A 39 -5.55 21.58 3.45
N SER A 40 -6.79 21.16 3.67
CA SER A 40 -7.64 21.72 4.74
C SER A 40 -7.42 21.04 6.10
N HIS A 41 -6.70 19.90 6.13
CA HIS A 41 -6.47 19.10 7.34
C HIS A 41 -5.01 18.62 7.45
N PRO A 42 -4.00 19.51 7.40
CA PRO A 42 -2.59 19.11 7.26
C PRO A 42 -2.06 18.25 8.42
N GLN A 43 -2.74 18.25 9.56
CA GLN A 43 -2.41 17.42 10.72
C GLN A 43 -3.41 16.26 10.92
N HIS A 44 -4.11 15.78 9.90
CA HIS A 44 -5.02 14.65 10.03
C HIS A 44 -4.30 13.40 10.60
N ALA A 45 -5.04 12.46 11.20
CA ALA A 45 -4.48 11.15 11.55
C ALA A 45 -4.00 10.43 10.28
N LEU A 46 -3.08 9.45 10.40
CA LEU A 46 -2.66 8.62 9.27
C LEU A 46 -3.88 8.11 8.49
N ALA A 47 -3.95 8.42 7.20
CA ALA A 47 -4.99 7.93 6.31
C ALA A 47 -4.46 6.75 5.49
N ILE A 48 -4.98 5.55 5.74
CA ILE A 48 -4.61 4.35 4.98
C ILE A 48 -5.56 4.21 3.80
N VAL A 49 -5.03 4.30 2.58
CA VAL A 49 -5.80 4.15 1.34
C VAL A 49 -5.59 2.73 0.81
N LYS A 50 -6.57 1.87 1.09
CA LYS A 50 -6.61 0.49 0.58
C LYS A 50 -7.11 0.48 -0.86
N MET A 51 -6.29 -0.05 -1.77
CA MET A 51 -6.56 -0.13 -3.20
C MET A 51 -6.68 -1.59 -3.64
N GLU A 52 -7.87 -1.95 -4.10
CA GLU A 52 -8.16 -3.24 -4.73
C GLU A 52 -8.23 -3.04 -6.24
N LEU A 53 -7.14 -3.34 -6.95
CA LEU A 53 -7.08 -3.15 -8.41
C LEU A 53 -7.76 -4.31 -9.12
N LYS A 54 -9.06 -4.14 -9.42
CA LYS A 54 -9.91 -5.24 -9.91
C LYS A 54 -9.44 -5.90 -11.20
N ALA A 55 -8.84 -5.15 -12.11
CA ALA A 55 -8.28 -5.68 -13.36
C ALA A 55 -6.75 -5.86 -13.27
N GLY A 56 -6.19 -5.90 -12.06
CA GLY A 56 -4.75 -5.81 -11.84
C GLY A 56 -4.17 -4.44 -12.18
N LEU A 57 -2.85 -4.38 -12.33
CA LEU A 57 -2.16 -3.19 -12.83
C LEU A 57 -2.35 -3.11 -14.35
N LEU A 58 -3.18 -2.17 -14.82
CA LEU A 58 -3.52 -2.03 -16.25
C LEU A 58 -2.34 -1.60 -17.14
N ASN A 59 -1.33 -0.93 -16.57
CA ASN A 59 -0.15 -0.45 -17.29
C ASN A 59 1.13 -0.98 -16.61
N SER A 60 1.71 -0.20 -15.70
CA SER A 60 2.92 -0.56 -14.97
C SER A 60 2.84 -0.17 -13.48
N PRO A 61 3.62 -0.80 -12.60
CA PRO A 61 3.77 -0.35 -11.21
C PRO A 61 4.17 1.13 -11.07
N ALA A 62 5.04 1.64 -11.95
CA ALA A 62 5.46 3.04 -11.97
C ALA A 62 4.29 4.00 -12.25
N SER A 63 3.41 3.64 -13.19
CA SER A 63 2.23 4.45 -13.54
C SER A 63 1.26 4.65 -12.36
N LEU A 64 1.24 3.73 -11.38
CA LEU A 64 0.47 3.91 -10.15
C LEU A 64 1.10 4.97 -9.25
N GLY A 65 2.44 5.04 -9.19
CA GLY A 65 3.15 6.09 -8.45
C GLY A 65 2.86 7.49 -9.01
N ASP A 66 2.87 7.62 -10.34
CA ASP A 66 2.53 8.86 -11.05
C ASP A 66 1.06 9.23 -10.86
N LEU A 67 0.17 8.25 -10.81
CA LEU A 67 -1.24 8.48 -10.53
C LEU A 67 -1.44 9.02 -9.10
N ILE A 68 -0.69 8.52 -8.11
CA ILE A 68 -0.80 8.90 -6.70
C ILE A 68 -0.16 10.25 -6.39
N SER A 69 1.07 10.46 -6.88
CA SER A 69 1.93 11.57 -6.45
C SER A 69 2.36 12.49 -7.59
N GLY A 70 2.12 12.09 -8.84
CA GLY A 70 2.45 12.90 -10.00
C GLY A 70 1.65 14.19 -10.05
N ILE A 71 2.01 15.04 -11.01
CA ILE A 71 1.49 16.39 -11.11
C ILE A 71 0.02 16.38 -11.60
N SER A 72 -0.81 17.24 -11.02
CA SER A 72 -2.19 17.55 -11.36
C SER A 72 -2.38 19.03 -11.68
N GLY A 73 -3.61 19.43 -12.02
CA GLY A 73 -3.95 20.84 -12.29
C GLY A 73 -3.22 21.45 -13.48
N GLY A 74 -2.88 20.66 -14.52
CA GLY A 74 -2.16 21.15 -15.70
C GLY A 74 -0.66 21.39 -15.49
N GLY A 75 -0.07 20.84 -14.43
CA GLY A 75 1.36 21.05 -14.14
C GLY A 75 1.65 21.78 -12.83
N ALA A 76 0.62 22.23 -12.10
CA ALA A 76 0.77 23.21 -11.02
C ALA A 76 1.07 22.62 -9.64
N ALA A 77 0.62 21.39 -9.33
CA ALA A 77 0.83 20.78 -8.01
C ALA A 77 0.87 19.25 -8.08
N ALA A 78 1.61 18.59 -7.20
CA ALA A 78 1.50 17.14 -7.00
C ALA A 78 0.13 16.77 -6.45
N ARG A 79 -0.42 15.61 -6.84
CA ARG A 79 -1.66 15.08 -6.24
C ARG A 79 -1.49 14.86 -4.76
N ILE A 80 -0.80 13.81 -4.33
CA ILE A 80 -0.33 13.74 -2.95
C ILE A 80 1.16 14.13 -2.95
N PRO A 81 1.57 15.17 -2.19
CA PRO A 81 2.97 15.50 -2.05
C PRO A 81 3.77 14.27 -1.59
N ALA A 82 4.90 13.99 -2.22
CA ALA A 82 5.74 12.84 -1.85
C ALA A 82 6.14 12.86 -0.37
N ALA A 83 6.34 14.05 0.20
CA ALA A 83 6.61 14.22 1.62
C ALA A 83 5.42 13.82 2.51
N SER A 84 4.18 13.86 2.03
CA SER A 84 2.97 13.46 2.77
C SER A 84 2.64 11.97 2.59
N ILE A 85 3.54 11.17 2.00
CA ILE A 85 3.34 9.73 1.81
C ILE A 85 4.33 8.98 2.68
N PHE A 86 3.81 8.10 3.54
CA PHE A 86 4.61 7.10 4.22
C PHE A 86 4.71 5.87 3.31
N LYS A 87 5.94 5.53 2.91
CA LYS A 87 6.25 4.48 1.94
C LYS A 87 7.19 3.39 2.50
N PRO A 88 7.36 2.24 1.85
CA PRO A 88 8.21 1.15 2.35
C PRO A 88 9.64 1.54 2.70
N SER A 89 10.27 2.44 1.94
CA SER A 89 11.61 2.93 2.27
C SER A 89 11.64 3.79 3.53
N ASP A 90 10.58 4.54 3.84
CA ASP A 90 10.50 5.28 5.11
C ASP A 90 10.43 4.32 6.31
N LEU A 91 9.71 3.20 6.16
CA LEU A 91 9.71 2.13 7.18
C LEU A 91 11.11 1.55 7.38
N MET A 92 11.90 1.39 6.31
CA MET A 92 13.28 0.91 6.40
C MET A 92 14.20 1.94 7.08
N CYS A 93 13.92 3.24 6.92
CA CYS A 93 14.79 4.30 7.40
C CYS A 93 14.41 4.93 8.75
N PHE A 94 13.23 4.66 9.29
CA PHE A 94 12.62 5.52 10.33
C PHE A 94 13.53 5.85 11.52
N ASN A 95 14.13 4.86 12.18
CA ASN A 95 15.10 5.08 13.29
C ASN A 95 16.57 4.94 12.85
N ALA A 96 16.88 5.21 11.59
CA ALA A 96 18.24 5.11 11.06
C ALA A 96 18.89 6.50 10.92
N SER A 97 20.17 6.60 11.28
CA SER A 97 20.98 7.80 11.00
C SER A 97 21.31 7.93 9.50
N SER A 98 21.29 6.83 8.76
CA SER A 98 21.33 6.76 7.29
C SER A 98 20.40 5.66 6.79
N CYS A 99 19.68 5.95 5.71
CA CYS A 99 18.75 5.02 5.06
C CYS A 99 19.40 3.74 4.53
N THR A 100 20.68 3.79 4.19
CA THR A 100 21.36 2.69 3.47
C THR A 100 21.96 1.61 4.38
N SER A 101 21.91 1.79 5.71
CA SER A 101 22.75 1.00 6.62
C SER A 101 21.99 0.20 7.69
N ARG A 102 20.66 0.28 7.77
CA ARG A 102 19.92 -0.31 8.92
C ARG A 102 19.11 -1.56 8.62
N TYR A 103 18.26 -1.55 7.59
CA TYR A 103 17.44 -2.70 7.23
C TYR A 103 17.46 -2.90 5.71
N ALA A 104 17.71 -4.13 5.27
CA ALA A 104 17.74 -4.48 3.85
C ALA A 104 16.34 -4.56 3.23
N THR A 105 15.32 -4.82 4.06
CA THR A 105 13.94 -5.02 3.58
C THR A 105 12.90 -4.36 4.50
N PRO A 106 11.70 -4.06 3.97
CA PRO A 106 10.58 -3.65 4.80
C PRO A 106 10.21 -4.68 5.88
N GLU A 107 10.30 -5.98 5.57
CA GLU A 107 10.04 -7.03 6.56
C GLU A 107 10.99 -6.98 7.75
N GLU A 108 12.29 -6.85 7.49
CA GLU A 108 13.30 -6.80 8.54
C GLU A 108 13.05 -5.59 9.46
N ALA A 109 12.77 -4.43 8.87
CA ALA A 109 12.41 -3.22 9.59
C ALA A 109 11.14 -3.40 10.43
N ALA A 110 10.09 -4.01 9.87
CA ALA A 110 8.85 -4.28 10.58
C ALA A 110 9.05 -5.23 11.78
N ARG A 111 9.82 -6.31 11.59
CA ARG A 111 10.12 -7.29 12.65
C ARG A 111 10.98 -6.70 13.76
N ALA A 112 11.85 -5.75 13.43
CA ALA A 112 12.66 -5.02 14.38
C ALA A 112 11.89 -3.88 15.10
N GLY A 113 10.58 -3.73 14.85
CA GLY A 113 9.75 -2.71 15.49
C GLY A 113 10.00 -1.29 14.97
N ASN A 114 10.50 -1.13 13.74
CA ASN A 114 10.84 0.17 13.17
C ASN A 114 9.63 0.98 12.65
N TRP A 115 8.40 0.56 13.00
CA TRP A 115 7.20 1.31 12.67
C TRP A 115 7.18 2.65 13.41
N PRO A 116 6.91 3.77 12.72
CA PRO A 116 6.70 5.04 13.39
C PRO A 116 5.49 5.01 14.31
N THR A 117 5.49 5.89 15.31
CA THR A 117 4.29 6.15 16.12
C THR A 117 3.19 6.78 15.26
N LEU A 118 1.91 6.58 15.64
CA LEU A 118 0.80 7.26 14.96
C LEU A 118 0.92 8.80 15.03
N ALA A 119 1.50 9.33 16.11
CA ALA A 119 1.75 10.76 16.26
C ALA A 119 2.75 11.27 15.20
N SER A 120 3.83 10.54 14.94
CA SER A 120 4.80 10.88 13.89
C SER A 120 4.26 10.73 12.46
N LEU A 121 3.10 10.07 12.28
CA LEU A 121 2.46 9.85 10.99
C LEU A 121 1.28 10.80 10.73
N ARG A 122 1.07 11.82 11.57
CA ARG A 122 0.05 12.85 11.28
C ARG A 122 0.36 13.57 9.96
N GLY A 123 -0.69 13.86 9.20
CA GLY A 123 -0.60 14.46 7.87
C GLY A 123 -0.06 13.52 6.80
N LYS A 124 0.08 12.22 7.08
CA LYS A 124 0.56 11.24 6.10
C LYS A 124 -0.57 10.39 5.53
N PHE A 125 -0.37 9.96 4.29
CA PHE A 125 -1.09 8.85 3.67
C PHE A 125 -0.20 7.62 3.63
N MET A 126 -0.80 6.45 3.81
CA MET A 126 -0.18 5.16 3.52
C MET A 126 -1.03 4.44 2.48
N PHE A 127 -0.44 4.13 1.33
CA PHE A 127 -1.14 3.40 0.28
C PHE A 127 -0.88 1.91 0.42
N MET A 128 -1.94 1.12 0.36
CA MET A 128 -1.87 -0.34 0.43
C MET A 128 -2.52 -0.94 -0.81
N MET A 129 -1.83 -1.87 -1.47
CA MET A 129 -2.41 -2.65 -2.57
C MET A 129 -2.80 -4.02 -2.07
N VAL A 130 -4.08 -4.35 -2.17
CA VAL A 130 -4.61 -5.65 -1.76
C VAL A 130 -4.95 -6.51 -2.97
N PRO A 131 -4.93 -7.84 -2.84
CA PRO A 131 -5.44 -8.75 -3.86
C PRO A 131 -6.92 -8.49 -4.14
N CYS A 132 -7.34 -8.67 -5.39
CA CYS A 132 -8.76 -8.64 -5.78
C CYS A 132 -9.28 -10.06 -5.99
N THR A 133 -10.59 -10.23 -5.90
CA THR A 133 -11.31 -11.46 -6.27
C THR A 133 -11.16 -11.83 -7.75
N VAL A 134 -10.92 -10.86 -8.64
CA VAL A 134 -10.77 -11.09 -10.09
C VAL A 134 -9.31 -11.37 -10.48
N SER A 135 -8.35 -10.77 -9.77
CA SER A 135 -6.92 -10.98 -10.00
C SER A 135 -6.13 -10.72 -8.72
N ASP A 136 -5.27 -11.68 -8.37
CA ASP A 136 -4.36 -11.62 -7.22
C ASP A 136 -2.93 -11.19 -7.63
N SER A 137 -2.68 -10.96 -8.93
CA SER A 137 -1.35 -10.68 -9.46
C SER A 137 -0.82 -9.29 -9.10
N GLY A 138 -1.71 -8.31 -8.88
CA GLY A 138 -1.34 -6.91 -8.62
C GLY A 138 -0.29 -6.74 -7.51
N PRO A 139 -0.56 -7.19 -6.27
CA PRO A 139 0.41 -7.12 -5.17
C PRO A 139 1.73 -7.85 -5.46
N ARG A 140 1.69 -9.00 -6.15
CA ARG A 140 2.90 -9.75 -6.56
C ARG A 140 3.74 -8.95 -7.55
N THR A 141 3.12 -8.42 -8.60
CA THR A 141 3.80 -7.60 -9.62
C THR A 141 4.38 -6.33 -8.99
N TYR A 142 3.64 -5.67 -8.09
CA TYR A 142 4.13 -4.49 -7.38
C TYR A 142 5.28 -4.82 -6.43
N ALA A 143 5.21 -5.94 -5.71
CA ALA A 143 6.29 -6.45 -4.87
C ALA A 143 7.58 -6.72 -5.66
N ALA A 144 7.47 -7.31 -6.86
CA ALA A 144 8.62 -7.51 -7.74
C ALA A 144 9.23 -6.16 -8.17
N ALA A 145 8.40 -5.18 -8.52
CA ALA A 145 8.87 -3.84 -8.91
C ALA A 145 9.48 -3.04 -7.73
N LEU A 146 9.02 -3.25 -6.50
CA LEU A 146 9.65 -2.67 -5.31
C LEU A 146 11.08 -3.20 -5.11
N ARG A 147 11.30 -4.51 -5.31
CA ARG A 147 12.63 -5.12 -5.19
C ARG A 147 13.64 -4.54 -6.18
N THR A 148 13.19 -4.18 -7.38
CA THR A 148 14.03 -3.62 -8.45
C THR A 148 14.07 -2.10 -8.46
N GLY A 149 13.37 -1.42 -7.53
CA GLY A 149 13.27 0.04 -7.48
C GLY A 149 12.38 0.67 -8.56
N GLN A 150 11.68 -0.13 -9.37
CA GLN A 150 10.72 0.34 -10.39
C GLN A 150 9.40 0.85 -9.78
N ALA A 151 9.16 0.54 -8.51
CA ALA A 151 8.04 1.05 -7.72
C ALA A 151 8.53 1.41 -6.32
N GLN A 152 7.81 2.31 -5.63
CA GLN A 152 8.31 2.86 -4.36
C GLN A 152 7.24 3.31 -3.34
N LEU A 153 5.99 3.57 -3.73
CA LEU A 153 5.04 4.29 -2.85
C LEU A 153 4.09 3.38 -2.07
N VAL A 154 3.74 2.22 -2.62
CA VAL A 154 2.61 1.42 -2.12
C VAL A 154 3.12 0.19 -1.37
N PHE A 155 2.49 -0.12 -0.25
CA PHE A 155 2.72 -1.37 0.46
C PHE A 155 1.88 -2.49 -0.20
N PRO A 156 2.51 -3.50 -0.82
CA PRO A 156 1.77 -4.67 -1.29
C PRO A 156 1.34 -5.51 -0.08
N ALA A 157 0.10 -5.99 -0.11
CA ALA A 157 -0.48 -6.80 0.95
C ALA A 157 -0.75 -8.22 0.49
N VAL A 158 -0.67 -9.15 1.43
CA VAL A 158 -1.04 -10.56 1.24
C VAL A 158 -2.43 -10.80 1.79
N PHE A 159 -3.26 -11.53 1.04
CA PHE A 159 -4.54 -11.99 1.57
C PHE A 159 -4.33 -13.20 2.49
N ALA A 160 -4.64 -13.06 3.77
CA ALA A 160 -4.60 -14.14 4.75
C ALA A 160 -5.99 -14.77 4.84
N ASN A 161 -6.11 -16.06 4.56
CA ASN A 161 -7.36 -16.82 4.73
C ASN A 161 -7.26 -17.78 5.92
N ALA A 162 -8.39 -18.20 6.48
CA ALA A 162 -8.40 -19.05 7.67
C ALA A 162 -7.73 -20.43 7.48
N THR A 163 -7.59 -20.91 6.23
CA THR A 163 -6.93 -22.20 5.94
C THR A 163 -5.40 -22.10 5.90
N THR A 164 -4.83 -20.90 5.83
CA THR A 164 -3.38 -20.64 5.93
C THR A 164 -2.92 -20.36 7.35
N ALA A 165 -3.79 -20.47 8.36
CA ALA A 165 -3.53 -20.04 9.75
C ALA A 165 -2.34 -20.72 10.47
N SER A 166 -1.74 -21.78 9.91
CA SER A 166 -0.51 -22.40 10.44
C SER A 166 0.76 -22.17 9.62
N ALA A 167 0.65 -21.58 8.42
CA ALA A 167 1.77 -21.34 7.52
C ALA A 167 1.91 -19.85 7.19
N ASP A 168 3.12 -19.38 6.90
CA ASP A 168 3.34 -18.01 6.44
C ASP A 168 2.55 -17.79 5.12
N PRO A 169 1.49 -16.95 5.10
CA PRO A 169 0.62 -16.81 3.94
C PRO A 169 1.32 -16.16 2.75
N ARG A 170 2.53 -15.62 2.95
CA ARG A 170 3.36 -15.08 1.88
C ARG A 170 3.96 -16.18 1.00
N LEU A 171 4.05 -17.41 1.49
CA LEU A 171 4.65 -18.52 0.74
C LEU A 171 3.93 -18.79 -0.59
N SER A 172 2.62 -18.60 -0.65
CA SER A 172 1.85 -18.72 -1.91
C SER A 172 2.11 -17.58 -2.90
N TYR A 173 2.65 -16.44 -2.42
CA TYR A 173 3.01 -15.28 -3.23
C TYR A 173 4.44 -15.35 -3.80
N TYR A 174 5.19 -16.41 -3.48
CA TYR A 174 6.50 -16.74 -4.05
C TYR A 174 6.37 -18.03 -4.86
N THR A 175 6.77 -18.06 -6.14
CA THR A 175 6.65 -19.26 -7.01
C THR A 175 7.91 -19.43 -7.84
N GLY A 176 8.36 -20.67 -8.06
CA GLY A 176 9.58 -20.99 -8.83
C GLY A 176 10.84 -21.05 -7.96
N ASP A 177 12.01 -20.76 -8.54
CA ASP A 177 13.29 -20.70 -7.80
C ASP A 177 13.25 -19.74 -6.60
N ASP A 178 12.30 -18.80 -6.56
CA ASP A 178 11.95 -17.94 -5.42
C ASP A 178 11.53 -18.69 -4.14
N ALA A 179 11.14 -19.97 -4.23
CA ALA A 179 10.70 -20.78 -3.10
C ALA A 179 11.71 -21.87 -2.70
N ALA A 180 12.49 -22.40 -3.65
CA ALA A 180 13.34 -23.56 -3.45
C ALA A 180 14.84 -23.25 -3.21
N SER A 181 15.32 -22.03 -3.51
CA SER A 181 16.77 -21.76 -3.55
C SER A 181 17.37 -20.90 -2.42
N HIS A 182 16.60 -20.40 -1.44
CA HIS A 182 17.19 -19.67 -0.30
C HIS A 182 16.46 -19.90 1.03
N PRO A 183 17.08 -20.60 1.97
CA PRO A 183 16.69 -20.61 3.39
C PRO A 183 16.75 -19.22 4.08
N ALA A 184 17.05 -18.14 3.35
CA ALA A 184 17.17 -16.76 3.82
C ALA A 184 16.87 -15.73 2.69
N PHE A 185 15.75 -15.86 1.98
CA PHE A 185 15.40 -14.99 0.83
C PHE A 185 15.36 -13.49 1.14
N ASP A 186 16.28 -12.80 0.48
CA ASP A 186 16.59 -11.36 0.41
C ASP A 186 15.49 -10.58 -0.36
N GLY A 187 15.01 -9.44 0.17
CA GLY A 187 14.09 -8.54 -0.55
C GLY A 187 12.59 -8.62 -0.27
N ARG A 188 12.10 -9.27 0.81
CA ARG A 188 10.66 -9.45 1.07
C ARG A 188 9.91 -8.13 1.33
N PRO A 189 9.00 -7.68 0.44
CA PRO A 189 8.35 -6.37 0.57
C PRO A 189 6.99 -6.43 1.29
N PHE A 190 6.47 -7.64 1.55
CA PHE A 190 5.16 -7.84 2.15
C PHE A 190 5.22 -7.71 3.67
N VAL A 191 4.71 -6.58 4.17
CA VAL A 191 4.51 -6.29 5.61
C VAL A 191 3.05 -6.00 5.96
N ALA A 192 2.18 -5.95 4.95
CA ALA A 192 0.75 -5.74 5.11
C ALA A 192 -0.01 -7.04 4.84
N TYR A 193 -1.07 -7.27 5.62
CA TYR A 193 -1.95 -8.42 5.50
C TYR A 193 -3.40 -7.95 5.49
N ASP A 194 -4.22 -8.54 4.64
CA ASP A 194 -5.65 -8.27 4.53
C ASP A 194 -6.44 -9.57 4.67
N ALA A 195 -7.56 -9.55 5.40
CA ALA A 195 -8.38 -10.74 5.59
C ALA A 195 -9.85 -10.37 5.86
N PRO A 196 -10.78 -11.33 5.71
CA PRO A 196 -12.13 -11.17 6.24
C PRO A 196 -12.09 -10.99 7.76
N GLY A 197 -12.96 -10.12 8.31
CA GLY A 197 -12.99 -9.82 9.74
C GLY A 197 -13.17 -11.05 10.65
N CYS A 198 -13.83 -12.11 10.17
CA CYS A 198 -14.02 -13.37 10.91
C CYS A 198 -12.81 -14.32 10.85
N GLY A 199 -11.81 -14.05 10.00
CA GLY A 199 -10.67 -14.94 9.76
C GLY A 199 -9.52 -14.78 10.76
N PHE A 200 -9.33 -13.60 11.35
CA PHE A 200 -8.18 -13.33 12.24
C PHE A 200 -8.30 -13.97 13.63
N GLY A 201 -9.51 -14.22 14.13
CA GLY A 201 -9.72 -14.87 15.44
C GLY A 201 -9.17 -16.30 15.50
N ALA A 202 -8.98 -16.95 14.36
CA ALA A 202 -8.36 -18.28 14.26
C ALA A 202 -6.82 -18.22 14.09
N ILE A 203 -6.24 -17.03 13.84
CA ILE A 203 -4.81 -16.82 13.54
C ILE A 203 -4.03 -16.41 14.81
N SER A 204 -4.71 -16.06 15.90
CA SER A 204 -4.05 -15.64 17.13
C SER A 204 -3.42 -16.80 17.89
N ARG A 205 -2.14 -17.10 17.61
CA ARG A 205 -1.23 -17.53 18.69
C ARG A 205 -1.00 -16.33 19.60
N PRO A 206 -0.91 -16.50 20.93
CA PRO A 206 -0.88 -15.39 21.86
C PRO A 206 0.33 -14.50 21.54
N VAL A 207 0.05 -13.27 21.13
CA VAL A 207 1.04 -12.20 21.12
C VAL A 207 1.52 -12.08 22.55
N ARG A 208 2.78 -12.46 22.80
CA ARG A 208 3.45 -12.16 24.07
C ARG A 208 3.34 -10.65 24.24
N ARG A 209 2.55 -10.21 25.22
CA ARG A 209 2.58 -8.82 25.70
C ARG A 209 4.02 -8.54 26.09
N PHE A 210 4.70 -7.70 25.33
CA PHE A 210 5.91 -7.05 25.81
C PHE A 210 5.47 -6.15 26.98
N ARG A 211 6.04 -6.43 28.15
CA ARG A 211 5.98 -5.55 29.31
C ARG A 211 6.89 -4.35 29.09
#